data_AF-A0A2V7XF27-F1
#
_entry.id   AF-A0A2V7XF27-F1
#
_cell.length_a   1.000
_cell.length_b   1.000
_cell.length_c   1.000
_cell.angle_alpha   90.00
_cell.angle_beta   90.00
_cell.angle_gamma   90.00
#
_symmetry.space_group_name_H-M   'P 1'
#
loop_
_entity.id
_entity.type
_entity.pdbx_description
1 polymer ?
#
loop_
_entity_poly.entity_id
_entity_poly.type
_entity_poly.pdbx_seq_one_letter_code
_entity_poly.pdbx_strand_id
1 'polypeptide(L)'
;MDRRRIEMADDPEAKQPYHAVEDLPMPKAAAELARLSRQARERAAAALGAALQDLRAEGYDVVRTVILAASGRPLPPLESVLASHALIHTADGEHFRDALAAASEGHRLPVTRIREKELRAQAEAALRRPASDLQAAVTAWGKALGPPWTQDQKLSALGAWTALADPKY
;
A
#
# COMPACT_ATOMS: atom_id res chain seq x y z
N MET A 1 -15.68 5.49 7.61
CA MET A 1 -14.43 4.90 7.08
C MET A 1 -14.56 4.80 5.57
N ASP A 2 -13.67 5.47 4.86
CA ASP A 2 -13.60 5.42 3.40
C ASP A 2 -12.86 4.14 2.96
N ARG A 3 -13.40 3.45 1.96
CA ARG A 3 -12.86 2.19 1.42
C ARG A 3 -12.69 2.24 -0.10
N ARG A 4 -12.59 3.45 -0.67
CA ARG A 4 -12.39 3.64 -2.11
C ARG A 4 -11.11 2.96 -2.59
N ARG A 5 -11.13 2.54 -3.85
CA ARG A 5 -9.96 1.95 -4.51
C ARG A 5 -9.16 3.06 -5.20
N ILE A 6 -7.85 3.07 -4.99
CA ILE A 6 -6.92 3.95 -5.71
C ILE A 6 -6.40 3.17 -6.91
N GLU A 7 -6.86 3.52 -8.12
CA GLU A 7 -6.40 2.88 -9.35
C GLU A 7 -5.06 3.49 -9.79
N MET A 8 -4.04 2.64 -9.90
CA MET A 8 -2.66 3.04 -10.26
C MET A 8 -2.23 2.44 -11.62
N ALA A 9 -3.10 1.68 -12.27
CA ALA A 9 -2.86 1.03 -13.55
C ALA A 9 -4.16 0.94 -14.35
N ASP A 10 -4.09 1.16 -15.66
CA ASP A 10 -5.24 1.22 -16.56
C ASP A 10 -5.26 0.13 -17.65
N ASP A 11 -4.15 -0.57 -17.85
CA ASP A 11 -4.04 -1.69 -18.78
C ASP A 11 -3.44 -2.95 -18.09
N PRO A 12 -3.51 -4.14 -18.72
CA PRO A 12 -2.96 -5.37 -18.14
C PRO A 12 -1.45 -5.33 -17.87
N GLU A 13 -0.66 -4.67 -18.72
CA GLU A 13 0.80 -4.57 -18.57
C GLU A 13 1.15 -3.72 -17.35
N ALA A 14 0.47 -2.59 -17.19
CA ALA A 14 0.60 -1.69 -16.06
C ALA A 14 0.17 -2.34 -14.75
N LYS A 15 -0.70 -3.37 -14.77
CA LYS A 15 -1.13 -4.13 -13.56
C LYS A 15 -0.07 -5.12 -13.08
N GLN A 16 0.84 -5.54 -13.96
CA GLN A 16 1.91 -6.50 -13.65
C GLN A 16 3.22 -6.03 -14.30
N PRO A 17 3.77 -4.89 -13.85
CA PRO A 17 4.85 -4.19 -14.54
C PRO A 17 6.14 -5.01 -14.72
N TYR A 18 6.46 -5.90 -13.78
CA TYR A 18 7.63 -6.78 -13.89
C TYR A 18 7.37 -7.99 -14.79
N HIS A 19 6.14 -8.52 -14.84
CA HIS A 19 5.78 -9.53 -15.84
C HIS A 19 5.82 -8.95 -17.26
N ALA A 20 5.34 -7.71 -17.44
CA ALA A 20 5.31 -7.04 -18.74
C ALA A 20 6.71 -6.87 -19.37
N VAL A 21 7.78 -6.93 -18.56
CA VAL A 21 9.15 -6.77 -19.03
C VAL A 21 10.01 -8.03 -18.91
N GLU A 22 9.44 -9.15 -18.47
CA GLU A 22 10.17 -10.41 -18.18
C GLU A 22 11.00 -10.88 -19.39
N ASP A 23 10.43 -10.81 -20.60
CA ASP A 23 11.06 -11.26 -21.84
C ASP A 23 11.83 -10.15 -22.59
N LEU A 24 11.93 -8.94 -22.03
CA LEU A 24 12.60 -7.83 -22.69
C LEU A 24 14.12 -7.85 -22.43
N PRO A 25 14.95 -7.44 -23.41
CA PRO A 25 16.36 -7.16 -23.16
C PRO A 25 16.55 -6.14 -22.03
N MET A 26 17.52 -6.36 -21.14
CA MET A 26 17.71 -5.56 -19.92
C MET A 26 17.61 -4.03 -20.09
N PRO A 27 18.23 -3.39 -21.09
CA PRO A 27 18.08 -1.94 -21.28
C PRO A 27 16.63 -1.51 -21.57
N LYS A 28 15.88 -2.33 -22.32
CA LYS A 28 14.47 -2.08 -22.62
C LYS A 28 13.59 -2.35 -21.40
N ALA A 29 13.85 -3.44 -20.67
CA ALA A 29 13.13 -3.77 -19.44
C ALA A 29 13.24 -2.64 -18.40
N ALA A 30 14.46 -2.11 -18.19
CA ALA A 30 14.69 -1.02 -17.26
C ALA A 30 14.00 0.28 -17.69
N ALA A 31 14.06 0.64 -18.98
CA ALA A 31 13.40 1.83 -19.51
C ALA A 31 11.87 1.74 -19.40
N GLU A 32 11.31 0.56 -19.67
CA GLU A 32 9.89 0.31 -19.61
C GLU A 32 9.36 0.31 -18.17
N LEU A 33 10.07 -0.32 -17.23
CA LEU A 33 9.75 -0.22 -15.80
C LEU A 33 9.78 1.22 -15.30
N ALA A 34 10.76 2.02 -15.73
CA ALA A 34 10.81 3.43 -15.36
C ALA A 34 9.61 4.23 -15.89
N ARG A 35 9.12 3.90 -17.10
CA ARG A 35 7.88 4.46 -17.67
C ARG A 35 6.67 4.07 -16.83
N LEU A 36 6.50 2.78 -16.54
CA LEU A 36 5.38 2.25 -15.75
C LEU A 36 5.38 2.82 -14.33
N SER A 37 6.53 2.87 -13.66
CA SER A 37 6.65 3.46 -12.32
C SER A 37 6.27 4.94 -12.28
N ARG A 38 6.63 5.71 -13.31
CA ARG A 38 6.21 7.12 -13.40
C ARG A 38 4.70 7.23 -13.54
N GLN A 39 4.09 6.45 -14.42
CA GLN A 39 2.64 6.46 -14.63
C GLN A 39 1.87 6.02 -13.38
N ALA A 40 2.33 4.97 -12.70
CA ALA A 40 1.72 4.51 -11.45
C ALA A 40 1.77 5.60 -10.37
N ARG A 41 2.90 6.32 -10.24
CA ARG A 41 3.05 7.45 -9.31
C ARG A 41 2.14 8.62 -9.66
N GLU A 42 2.05 9.01 -10.93
CA GLU A 42 1.18 10.09 -11.39
C GLU A 42 -0.29 9.77 -11.10
N ARG A 43 -0.72 8.54 -11.40
CA ARG A 43 -2.09 8.06 -11.11
C ARG A 43 -2.37 8.00 -9.61
N ALA A 44 -1.45 7.44 -8.83
CA ALA A 44 -1.55 7.38 -7.38
C ALA A 44 -1.68 8.79 -6.78
N ALA A 45 -0.86 9.74 -7.23
CA ALA A 45 -0.88 11.12 -6.75
C ALA A 45 -2.20 11.83 -7.08
N ALA A 46 -2.71 11.67 -8.31
CA ALA A 46 -3.98 12.26 -8.72
C ALA A 46 -5.16 11.67 -7.93
N ALA A 47 -5.26 10.34 -7.86
CA ALA A 47 -6.36 9.65 -7.19
C ALA A 47 -6.33 9.86 -5.66
N LEU A 48 -5.15 9.82 -5.04
CA LEU A 48 -5.00 10.15 -3.61
C LEU A 48 -5.35 11.62 -3.36
N GLY A 49 -4.88 12.54 -4.21
CA GLY A 49 -5.19 13.97 -4.08
C GLY A 49 -6.69 14.26 -4.11
N ALA A 50 -7.43 13.63 -5.04
CA ALA A 50 -8.89 13.72 -5.07
C ALA A 50 -9.53 13.16 -3.79
N ALA A 51 -9.07 12.01 -3.31
CA ALA A 51 -9.55 11.43 -2.06
C ALA A 51 -9.33 12.33 -0.84
N LEU A 52 -8.16 12.96 -0.75
CA LEU A 52 -7.84 13.89 0.34
C LEU A 52 -8.70 15.15 0.29
N GLN A 53 -9.03 15.64 -0.91
CA GLN A 53 -9.93 16.79 -1.09
C GLN A 53 -11.35 16.46 -0.64
N ASP A 54 -11.89 15.30 -1.05
CA ASP A 54 -13.21 14.85 -0.63
C ASP A 54 -13.29 14.70 0.90
N LEU A 55 -12.31 14.01 1.49
CA LEU A 55 -12.26 13.82 2.95
C LEU A 55 -12.18 15.16 3.70
N ARG A 56 -11.42 16.11 3.18
CA ARG A 56 -11.35 17.47 3.74
C ARG A 56 -12.68 18.21 3.64
N ALA A 57 -13.38 18.08 2.52
CA ALA A 57 -14.70 18.68 2.33
C ALA A 57 -15.74 18.10 3.31
N GLU A 58 -15.57 16.83 3.69
CA GLU A 58 -16.36 16.17 4.74
C GLU A 58 -15.91 16.51 6.17
N GLY A 59 -14.87 17.34 6.33
CA GLY A 59 -14.39 17.81 7.64
C GLY A 59 -13.36 16.89 8.31
N TYR A 60 -12.80 15.92 7.57
CA TYR A 60 -11.71 15.07 8.06
C TYR A 60 -10.34 15.65 7.70
N ASP A 61 -9.39 15.48 8.62
CA ASP A 61 -7.98 15.72 8.33
C ASP A 61 -7.23 14.38 8.28
N VAL A 62 -6.51 14.16 7.19
CA VAL A 62 -5.69 12.96 7.00
C VAL A 62 -4.28 13.31 7.43
N VAL A 63 -3.83 12.70 8.52
CA VAL A 63 -2.58 13.11 9.18
C VAL A 63 -1.37 12.26 8.81
N ARG A 64 -1.58 11.06 8.22
CA ARG A 64 -0.52 10.11 7.89
C ARG A 64 -1.00 8.98 6.98
N THR A 65 -0.05 8.28 6.38
CA THR A 65 -0.26 7.07 5.58
C THR A 65 0.43 5.87 6.22
N VAL A 66 -0.23 4.72 6.23
CA VAL A 66 0.37 3.43 6.60
C VAL A 66 0.31 2.50 5.40
N ILE A 67 1.43 1.88 5.05
CA ILE A 67 1.54 0.89 3.98
C ILE A 67 2.01 -0.43 4.58
N LEU A 68 1.23 -1.49 4.34
CA LEU A 68 1.64 -2.83 4.71
C LEU A 68 2.64 -3.35 3.68
N ALA A 69 3.89 -3.50 4.11
CA ALA A 69 4.96 -4.08 3.31
C ALA A 69 4.90 -5.60 3.38
N ALA A 70 5.24 -6.27 2.27
CA ALA A 70 5.27 -7.73 2.21
C ALA A 70 6.36 -8.30 3.12
N SER A 71 7.62 -8.22 2.69
CA SER A 71 8.77 -8.67 3.49
C SER A 71 9.53 -7.53 4.15
N GLY A 72 9.32 -6.28 3.69
CA GLY A 72 10.10 -5.11 4.09
C GLY A 72 11.60 -5.28 3.84
N ARG A 73 11.97 -6.09 2.85
CA ARG A 73 13.35 -6.24 2.35
C ARG A 73 13.45 -5.54 1.00
N PRO A 74 14.57 -4.86 0.70
CA PRO A 74 14.81 -4.33 -0.64
C PRO A 74 14.74 -5.44 -1.68
N LEU A 75 14.22 -5.12 -2.86
CA LEU A 75 14.32 -6.01 -4.02
C LEU A 75 15.80 -6.18 -4.41
N PRO A 76 16.22 -7.37 -4.86
CA PRO A 76 17.55 -7.57 -5.43
C PRO A 76 17.67 -6.82 -6.78
N PRO A 77 18.86 -6.80 -7.41
CA PRO A 77 19.04 -6.23 -8.74
C PRO A 77 18.01 -6.77 -9.75
N LEU A 78 17.64 -5.95 -10.72
CA LEU A 78 16.57 -6.25 -11.68
C LEU A 78 16.80 -7.58 -12.41
N GLU A 79 18.04 -7.89 -12.77
CA GLU A 79 18.42 -9.15 -13.41
C GLU A 79 18.04 -10.35 -12.53
N SER A 80 18.24 -10.24 -11.22
CA SER A 80 17.87 -11.30 -10.26
C SER A 80 16.37 -11.39 -10.07
N VAL A 81 15.66 -10.24 -10.12
CA VAL A 81 14.20 -10.21 -10.05
C VAL A 81 13.60 -10.92 -11.26
N LEU A 82 14.01 -10.55 -12.48
CA LEU A 82 13.47 -11.13 -13.73
C LEU A 82 13.84 -12.60 -13.92
N ALA A 83 14.91 -13.07 -13.28
CA ALA A 83 15.27 -14.50 -13.28
C ALA A 83 14.41 -15.38 -12.35
N SER A 84 13.47 -14.80 -11.59
CA SER A 84 12.66 -15.55 -10.62
C SER A 84 11.21 -15.07 -10.60
N HIS A 85 10.31 -15.92 -11.08
CA HIS A 85 8.87 -15.64 -11.08
C HIS A 85 8.32 -15.26 -9.69
N ALA A 86 8.85 -15.87 -8.61
CA ALA A 86 8.50 -15.50 -7.24
C ALA A 86 8.95 -14.07 -6.87
N LEU A 87 10.12 -13.64 -7.34
CA LEU A 87 10.59 -12.27 -7.16
C LEU A 87 9.83 -11.28 -8.04
N ILE A 88 9.41 -11.67 -9.25
CA ILE A 88 8.54 -10.85 -10.12
C ILE A 88 7.22 -10.53 -9.39
N HIS A 89 6.53 -11.54 -8.84
CA HIS A 89 5.30 -11.29 -8.05
C HIS A 89 5.53 -10.35 -6.86
N THR A 90 6.68 -10.48 -6.19
CA THR A 90 7.04 -9.61 -5.07
C THR A 90 7.27 -8.18 -5.57
N ALA A 91 7.98 -8.03 -6.69
CA ALA A 91 8.33 -6.76 -7.28
C ALA A 91 7.12 -6.00 -7.85
N ASP A 92 6.16 -6.70 -8.44
CA ASP A 92 4.87 -6.11 -8.83
C ASP A 92 4.12 -5.52 -7.64
N GLY A 93 4.08 -6.24 -6.52
CA GLY A 93 3.45 -5.73 -5.29
C GLY A 93 4.17 -4.50 -4.75
N GLU A 94 5.50 -4.54 -4.66
CA GLU A 94 6.30 -3.40 -4.18
C GLU A 94 6.20 -2.18 -5.11
N HIS A 95 6.06 -2.38 -6.43
CA HIS A 95 5.86 -1.30 -7.39
C HIS A 95 4.71 -0.37 -7.00
N PHE A 96 3.56 -0.94 -6.66
CA PHE A 96 2.37 -0.16 -6.29
C PHE A 96 2.45 0.41 -4.87
N ARG A 97 3.08 -0.31 -3.93
CA ARG A 97 3.36 0.22 -2.59
C ARG A 97 4.27 1.45 -2.66
N ASP A 98 5.27 1.41 -3.52
CA ASP A 98 6.20 2.52 -3.75
C ASP A 98 5.51 3.70 -4.45
N ALA A 99 4.62 3.42 -5.41
CA ALA A 99 3.80 4.46 -6.05
C ALA A 99 2.91 5.18 -5.03
N LEU A 100 2.22 4.44 -4.15
CA LEU A 100 1.35 5.00 -3.12
C LEU A 100 2.13 5.74 -2.03
N ALA A 101 3.31 5.26 -1.66
CA ALA A 101 4.22 5.94 -0.74
C ALA A 101 4.66 7.28 -1.31
N ALA A 102 5.18 7.30 -2.55
CA ALA A 102 5.62 8.52 -3.21
C ALA A 102 4.47 9.54 -3.38
N ALA A 103 3.27 9.05 -3.72
CA ALA A 103 2.07 9.89 -3.79
C ALA A 103 1.72 10.52 -2.44
N SER A 104 1.77 9.73 -1.36
CA SER A 104 1.49 10.20 0.01
C SER A 104 2.50 11.26 0.45
N GLU A 105 3.79 11.02 0.24
CA GLU A 105 4.87 11.97 0.54
C GLU A 105 4.72 13.26 -0.28
N GLY A 106 4.34 13.16 -1.56
CA GLY A 106 4.05 14.30 -2.43
C GLY A 106 2.90 15.17 -1.90
N HIS A 107 1.92 14.58 -1.21
CA HIS A 107 0.84 15.27 -0.50
C HIS A 107 1.20 15.64 0.95
N ARG A 108 2.48 15.52 1.33
CA ARG A 108 3.02 15.82 2.67
C ARG A 108 2.42 14.97 3.79
N LEU A 109 1.97 13.76 3.46
CA LEU A 109 1.56 12.77 4.44
C LEU A 109 2.78 11.94 4.84
N PRO A 110 3.17 11.92 6.14
CA PRO A 110 4.18 11.00 6.63
C PRO A 110 3.79 9.56 6.31
N VAL A 111 4.72 8.79 5.73
CA VAL A 111 4.50 7.39 5.37
C VAL A 111 5.20 6.49 6.37
N THR A 112 4.43 5.62 7.00
CA THR A 112 4.94 4.50 7.78
C THR A 112 4.77 3.20 7.00
N ARG A 113 5.83 2.40 6.91
CA ARG A 113 5.76 1.02 6.41
C ARG A 113 5.78 0.02 7.56
N ILE A 114 4.79 -0.86 7.60
CA ILE A 114 4.69 -1.93 8.60
C ILE A 114 4.76 -3.26 7.87
N ARG A 115 5.64 -4.18 8.31
CA ARG A 115 5.58 -5.54 7.78
C ARG A 115 4.30 -6.20 8.26
N GLU A 116 3.55 -6.85 7.38
CA GLU A 116 2.26 -7.46 7.75
C GLU A 116 2.37 -8.38 8.98
N LYS A 117 3.43 -9.19 9.04
CA LYS A 117 3.71 -10.09 10.17
C LYS A 117 3.96 -9.38 11.51
N GLU A 118 4.39 -8.13 11.48
CA GLU A 118 4.71 -7.30 12.66
C GLU A 118 3.51 -6.46 13.10
N LEU A 119 2.53 -6.23 12.21
CA LEU A 119 1.37 -5.37 12.46
C LEU A 119 0.65 -5.73 13.76
N ARG A 120 0.45 -7.03 14.01
CA ARG A 120 -0.25 -7.50 15.20
C ARG A 120 0.45 -7.07 16.49
N ALA A 121 1.76 -7.32 16.59
CA ALA A 121 2.54 -6.98 17.77
C ALA A 121 2.67 -5.45 17.95
N GLN A 122 2.82 -4.72 16.85
CA GLN A 122 2.85 -3.25 16.89
C GLN A 122 1.51 -2.66 17.34
N ALA A 123 0.39 -3.22 16.90
CA ALA A 123 -0.94 -2.81 17.32
C ALA A 123 -1.17 -3.06 18.83
N GLU A 124 -0.74 -4.20 19.36
CA GLU A 124 -0.82 -4.48 20.80
C GLU A 124 -0.04 -3.46 21.62
N ALA A 125 1.19 -3.14 21.19
CA ALA A 125 2.05 -2.18 21.87
C ALA A 125 1.48 -0.75 21.83
N ALA A 126 0.99 -0.31 20.67
CA ALA A 126 0.44 1.02 20.47
C ALA A 126 -0.90 1.21 21.20
N LEU A 127 -1.82 0.25 21.06
CA LEU A 127 -3.19 0.36 21.56
C LEU A 127 -3.36 -0.17 22.98
N ARG A 128 -2.33 -0.81 23.55
CA ARG A 128 -2.32 -1.42 24.90
C ARG A 128 -3.49 -2.38 25.11
N ARG A 129 -3.78 -3.18 24.09
CA ARG A 129 -4.87 -4.17 24.09
C ARG A 129 -4.39 -5.49 23.46
N PRO A 130 -4.91 -6.64 23.91
CA PRO A 130 -4.61 -7.91 23.27
C PRO A 130 -5.01 -7.89 21.79
N ALA A 131 -4.20 -8.46 20.91
CA ALA A 131 -4.49 -8.46 19.49
C ALA A 131 -5.73 -9.26 19.11
N SER A 132 -6.11 -10.25 19.93
CA SER A 132 -7.40 -10.95 19.76
C SER A 132 -8.56 -9.96 19.81
N ASP A 133 -8.49 -8.99 20.72
CA ASP A 133 -9.55 -8.01 20.95
C ASP A 133 -9.56 -6.96 19.84
N LEU A 134 -8.36 -6.55 19.39
CA LEU A 134 -8.20 -5.65 18.25
C LEU A 134 -8.72 -6.30 16.97
N GLN A 135 -8.38 -7.56 16.72
CA GLN A 135 -8.86 -8.32 15.56
C GLN A 135 -10.38 -8.53 15.62
N ALA A 136 -10.93 -8.82 16.80
CA ALA A 136 -12.36 -8.94 17.01
C ALA A 136 -13.08 -7.61 16.73
N ALA A 137 -12.53 -6.49 17.20
CA ALA A 137 -13.07 -5.16 16.96
C ALA A 137 -13.09 -4.81 15.46
N VAL A 138 -11.96 -4.96 14.76
CA VAL A 138 -11.86 -4.71 13.31
C VAL A 138 -12.77 -5.65 12.51
N THR A 139 -12.92 -6.91 12.94
CA THR A 139 -13.86 -7.85 12.32
C THR A 139 -15.30 -7.40 12.52
N ALA A 140 -15.67 -6.91 13.71
CA ALA A 140 -17.00 -6.43 14.01
C ALA A 140 -17.40 -5.20 13.20
N TRP A 141 -16.46 -4.32 12.83
CA TRP A 141 -16.73 -3.17 11.96
C TRP A 141 -17.35 -3.58 10.62
N GLY A 142 -17.00 -4.75 10.08
CA GLY A 142 -17.57 -5.28 8.85
C GLY A 142 -19.09 -5.44 8.88
N LYS A 143 -19.69 -5.64 10.07
CA LYS A 143 -21.16 -5.74 10.20
C LYS A 143 -21.85 -4.42 9.85
N ALA A 144 -21.26 -3.29 10.22
CA ALA A 144 -21.80 -1.97 9.92
C ALA A 144 -21.38 -1.48 8.52
N LEU A 145 -20.18 -1.84 8.07
CA LEU A 145 -19.61 -1.36 6.80
C LEU A 145 -20.07 -2.13 5.56
N GLY A 146 -20.59 -3.35 5.76
CA GLY A 146 -21.02 -4.25 4.69
C GLY A 146 -19.88 -4.87 3.88
N PRO A 147 -20.18 -5.84 3.01
CA PRO A 147 -19.19 -6.43 2.11
C PRO A 147 -18.76 -5.44 1.00
N PRO A 148 -17.56 -5.61 0.41
CA PRO A 148 -16.50 -6.52 0.84
C PRO A 148 -15.86 -6.07 2.16
N TRP A 149 -15.45 -7.00 3.03
CA TRP A 149 -14.65 -6.76 4.24
C TRP A 149 -13.52 -7.79 4.34
N THR A 150 -12.59 -7.70 3.38
CA THR A 150 -11.51 -8.68 3.15
C THR A 150 -10.41 -8.57 4.20
N GLN A 151 -9.45 -9.50 4.15
CA GLN A 151 -8.25 -9.44 4.98
C GLN A 151 -7.49 -8.13 4.79
N ASP A 152 -7.25 -7.70 3.54
CA ASP A 152 -6.55 -6.45 3.24
C ASP A 152 -7.22 -5.23 3.87
N GLN A 153 -8.55 -5.16 3.82
CA GLN A 153 -9.29 -4.05 4.43
C GLN A 153 -9.20 -4.08 5.96
N LYS A 154 -9.25 -5.27 6.59
CA LYS A 154 -9.07 -5.43 8.03
C LYS A 154 -7.66 -5.02 8.46
N LEU A 155 -6.63 -5.51 7.77
CA LEU A 155 -5.24 -5.21 8.09
C LEU A 155 -4.94 -3.71 7.87
N SER A 156 -5.45 -3.11 6.79
CA SER A 156 -5.30 -1.67 6.54
C SER A 156 -5.96 -0.84 7.65
N ALA A 157 -7.16 -1.23 8.09
CA ALA A 157 -7.86 -0.54 9.17
C ALA A 157 -7.16 -0.70 10.52
N LEU A 158 -6.60 -1.88 10.82
CA LEU A 158 -5.76 -2.09 12.01
C LEU A 158 -4.47 -1.26 11.95
N GLY A 159 -3.84 -1.18 10.78
CA GLY A 159 -2.65 -0.34 10.55
C GLY A 159 -2.94 1.13 10.79
N ALA A 160 -4.02 1.66 10.21
CA ALA A 160 -4.46 3.04 10.43
C ALA A 160 -4.76 3.31 11.91
N TRP A 161 -5.48 2.41 12.58
CA TRP A 161 -5.80 2.56 14.01
C TRP A 161 -4.53 2.55 14.89
N THR A 162 -3.57 1.69 14.57
CA THR A 162 -2.26 1.62 15.24
C THR A 162 -1.50 2.93 15.10
N ALA A 163 -1.44 3.48 13.89
CA ALA A 163 -0.69 4.71 13.62
C ALA A 163 -1.35 5.98 14.16
N LEU A 164 -2.66 5.96 14.40
CA LEU A 164 -3.35 7.04 15.12
C LEU A 164 -3.07 7.02 16.63
N ALA A 165 -2.77 5.85 17.20
CA ALA A 165 -2.56 5.68 18.63
C ALA A 165 -1.11 5.90 19.08
N ASP A 166 -0.12 5.72 18.21
CA ASP A 166 1.29 5.87 18.55
C ASP A 166 1.91 7.09 17.83
N PRO A 167 2.39 8.11 18.58
CA PRO A 167 3.07 9.28 18.04
C PRO A 167 4.39 8.98 17.32
N LYS A 168 4.94 7.76 17.47
CA LYS A 168 6.19 7.33 16.83
C LYS A 168 6.04 7.06 15.33
N TYR A 169 4.82 6.94 14.84
CA TYR A 169 4.52 6.79 13.41
C TYR A 169 4.28 8.14 12.74
#